data_AF-A0A968XMD3-F1
#
_entry.id   AF-A0A968XMD3-F1
#
_cell.length_a   1.000
_cell.length_b   1.000
_cell.length_c   1.000
_cell.angle_alpha   90.00
_cell.angle_beta   90.00
_cell.angle_gamma   90.00
#
_symmetry.space_group_name_H-M   'P 1'
#
loop_
_entity.id
_entity.type
_entity.pdbx_description
1 polymer ?
#
loop_
_entity_poly.entity_id
_entity_poly.type
_entity_poly.pdbx_seq_one_letter_code
_entity_poly.pdbx_strand_id
1 'polypeptide(L)' 'MPKKVEGEVILSEEEALEHLPAIPLYFPTSYSLVKPYIQGFELNAFDALSLKDVQINSSWQPVDNKNTSNK' A
#
# COMPACT_ATOMS: atom_id res chain seq x y z
N MET A 1 23.87 20.16 -36.52
CA MET A 1 24.04 19.78 -35.10
C MET A 1 22.67 19.73 -34.47
N PRO A 2 22.19 18.59 -33.91
CA PRO A 2 20.90 18.56 -33.24
C PRO A 2 20.97 19.40 -31.95
N LYS A 3 19.98 20.28 -31.76
CA LYS A 3 19.83 21.10 -30.55
C LYS A 3 19.56 20.20 -29.35
N LYS A 4 20.34 20.40 -28.28
CA LYS A 4 20.06 19.86 -26.95
C LYS A 4 18.74 20.49 -26.48
N VAL A 5 17.68 19.71 -26.39
CA VAL A 5 16.40 20.16 -25.83
C VAL A 5 16.62 20.21 -24.32
N GLU A 6 16.76 21.40 -23.77
CA GLU A 6 16.65 21.59 -22.32
C GLU A 6 15.25 21.11 -21.93
N GLY A 7 15.19 20.10 -21.06
CA GLY A 7 13.93 19.48 -20.67
C GLY A 7 13.05 20.53 -20.00
N GLU A 8 11.89 20.78 -20.60
CA GLU A 8 10.84 21.61 -20.02
C GLU A 8 10.52 21.09 -18.62
N VAL A 9 10.62 21.97 -17.62
CA VAL A 9 10.40 21.60 -16.23
C VAL A 9 8.91 21.63 -15.98
N ILE A 10 8.31 20.45 -15.86
CA ILE A 10 6.91 20.26 -15.53
C ILE A 10 6.70 20.56 -14.04
N LEU A 11 5.75 21.45 -13.72
CA LEU A 11 5.52 21.92 -12.34
C LEU A 11 4.17 21.48 -11.75
N SER A 12 3.31 20.87 -12.55
CA SER A 12 1.97 20.43 -12.13
C SER A 12 1.66 18.99 -12.55
N GLU A 13 0.75 18.34 -11.83
CA GLU A 13 0.27 17.00 -12.16
C GLU A 13 -0.49 16.98 -13.50
N GLU A 14 -1.25 18.03 -13.80
CA GLU A 14 -2.00 18.17 -15.06
C GLU A 14 -1.06 18.23 -16.27
N GLU A 15 -0.05 19.10 -16.21
CA GLU A 15 0.98 19.20 -17.25
C GLU A 15 1.79 17.90 -17.38
N ALA A 16 2.02 17.18 -16.27
CA ALA A 16 2.64 15.86 -16.32
C ALA A 16 1.79 14.86 -17.10
N LEU A 17 0.47 14.82 -16.86
CA LEU A 17 -0.45 13.92 -17.57
C LEU A 17 -0.47 14.18 -19.08
N GLU A 18 -0.34 15.44 -19.50
CA GLU A 18 -0.30 15.82 -20.92
C GLU A 18 1.01 15.40 -21.62
N HIS A 19 2.14 15.42 -20.90
CA HIS A 19 3.47 15.15 -21.45
C HIS A 19 3.94 13.71 -21.23
N LEU A 20 3.18 12.88 -20.50
CA LEU A 20 3.55 11.49 -20.25
C LEU A 20 3.65 10.72 -21.58
N PRO A 21 4.78 10.04 -21.85
CA PRO A 21 4.95 9.25 -23.08
C PRO A 21 4.11 7.97 -23.09
N ALA A 22 3.37 7.70 -22.00
CA ALA A 22 2.55 6.51 -21.83
C ALA A 22 1.24 6.88 -21.11
N ILE A 23 0.16 6.18 -21.46
CA ILE A 23 -1.15 6.36 -20.84
C ILE A 23 -1.21 5.52 -19.56
N PRO A 24 -1.35 6.11 -18.35
CA PRO A 24 -1.52 5.35 -17.12
C PRO A 24 -2.86 4.60 -17.12
N LEU A 25 -2.83 3.31 -16.78
CA LEU A 25 -4.05 2.48 -16.72
C LEU A 25 -4.61 2.34 -15.31
N TYR A 26 -3.74 2.25 -14.30
CA TYR A 26 -4.11 2.15 -12.90
C TYR A 26 -2.93 2.50 -11.99
N PHE A 27 -3.23 2.86 -10.74
CA PHE A 27 -2.24 2.96 -9.67
C PHE A 27 -2.34 1.71 -8.79
N PRO A 28 -1.24 0.99 -8.54
CA PRO A 28 -1.29 -0.25 -7.77
C PRO A 28 -1.73 0.02 -6.33
N THR A 29 -2.53 -0.90 -5.79
CA THR A 29 -2.89 -0.92 -4.37
C THR A 29 -2.30 -2.17 -3.75
N SER A 30 -1.54 -2.00 -2.67
CA SER A 30 -0.89 -3.09 -1.97
C SER A 30 -1.79 -3.65 -0.87
N TYR A 31 -1.97 -4.97 -0.87
CA TYR A 31 -2.73 -5.69 0.15
C TYR A 31 -1.82 -6.67 0.87
N SER A 32 -1.96 -6.75 2.20
CA SER A 32 -1.22 -7.70 3.03
C SER A 32 -2.18 -8.51 3.90
N LEU A 33 -1.98 -9.82 3.95
CA LEU A 33 -2.70 -10.69 4.86
C LEU A 33 -2.00 -10.70 6.22
N VAL A 34 -2.71 -10.19 7.22
CA VAL A 34 -2.20 -10.08 8.59
C VAL A 34 -2.93 -11.06 9.48
N LYS A 35 -2.19 -11.83 10.28
CA LYS A 35 -2.79 -12.76 11.24
C LYS A 35 -3.53 -11.97 12.32
N PRO A 36 -4.68 -12.45 12.83
CA PRO A 36 -5.51 -11.71 13.79
C PRO A 36 -4.83 -11.44 15.15
N TYR A 37 -3.74 -12.14 15.45
CA TYR A 37 -2.93 -11.94 16.65
C TYR A 37 -1.79 -10.92 16.47
N ILE A 38 -1.65 -10.31 15.29
CA ILE A 38 -0.65 -9.25 15.05
C ILE A 38 -1.29 -7.89 15.32
N GLN A 39 -0.61 -7.07 16.11
CA GLN A 39 -1.01 -5.71 16.46
C GLN A 39 0.03 -4.71 15.96
N GLY A 40 -0.39 -3.48 15.65
CA GLY A 40 0.51 -2.41 15.19
C GLY A 40 1.10 -2.60 13.80
N PHE A 41 0.47 -3.44 12.95
CA PHE A 41 0.83 -3.57 11.54
C PHE A 41 0.26 -2.39 10.75
N GLU A 42 1.13 -1.59 10.15
CA GLU A 42 0.78 -0.48 9.25
C GLU A 42 1.62 -0.52 7.98
N LEU A 43 0.97 -0.28 6.83
CA LEU A 43 1.63 -0.06 5.55
C LEU A 43 1.85 1.45 5.38
N ASN A 44 3.09 1.85 5.13
CA ASN A 44 3.38 3.25 4.84
C ASN A 44 3.10 3.58 3.35
N ALA A 45 3.22 4.87 2.99
CA ALA A 45 2.98 5.35 1.63
C ALA A 45 3.95 4.78 0.57
N PHE A 46 5.03 4.11 0.99
CA PHE A 46 5.97 3.42 0.11
C PHE A 46 5.73 1.91 0.07
N ASP A 47 4.58 1.45 0.56
CA ASP A 47 4.25 0.04 0.75
C ASP A 47 5.29 -0.74 1.56
N ALA A 48 6.09 -0.04 2.37
CA ALA A 48 7.12 -0.62 3.19
C ALA A 48 6.60 -0.89 4.61
N LEU A 49 7.09 -1.99 5.18
CA LEU A 49 6.71 -2.43 6.52
C LEU A 49 7.56 -1.73 7.57
N SER A 50 6.93 -1.10 8.55
CA SER A 50 7.58 -0.65 9.78
C SER A 50 7.43 -1.71 10.85
N LEU A 51 8.53 -2.14 11.47
CA LEU A 51 8.49 -3.10 12.58
C LEU A 51 8.46 -2.44 13.96
N LYS A 52 8.48 -1.10 14.03
CA LYS A 52 8.63 -0.36 15.29
C LYS A 52 7.53 -0.66 16.31
N ASP A 53 6.29 -0.76 15.82
CA ASP A 53 5.09 -0.91 16.64
C ASP A 53 4.45 -2.31 16.51
N VAL A 54 5.07 -3.19 15.73
CA VAL A 54 4.52 -4.52 15.43
C VAL A 54 4.73 -5.46 16.62
N GLN A 55 3.64 -6.05 17.11
CA GLN A 55 3.65 -6.96 18.26
C GLN A 55 2.76 -8.18 18.03
N ILE A 56 3.09 -9.28 18.74
CA ILE A 56 2.31 -10.52 18.73
C ILE A 56 1.51 -10.60 20.04
N ASN A 57 0.18 -10.59 19.93
CA ASN A 57 -0.71 -10.83 21.06
C ASN A 57 -0.68 -12.33 21.43
N SER A 58 0.13 -12.66 22.44
CA SER A 58 0.30 -14.04 22.92
C SER A 58 -0.94 -14.61 23.62
N SER A 59 -1.87 -13.76 24.05
CA SER A 59 -3.13 -14.16 24.69
C SER A 59 -4.24 -14.46 23.67
N TRP A 60 -3.98 -14.28 22.38
CA TRP A 60 -4.98 -14.54 21.34
C TRP A 60 -5.32 -16.04 21.26
N GLN A 61 -6.62 -16.32 21.14
CA GLN A 61 -7.15 -17.66 20.91
C GLN A 61 -8.13 -17.61 19.74
N PRO A 62 -8.17 -18.65 18.88
CA PRO A 62 -9.18 -18.74 17.83
C PRO A 62 -10.58 -18.86 18.46
N VAL A 63 -11.57 -18.21 17.85
CA VAL A 63 -12.97 -18.39 18.25
C VAL A 63 -13.42 -19.78 17.81
N ASP A 64 -13.70 -20.66 18.77
CA ASP A 64 -14.24 -22.00 18.49
C ASP A 64 -15.70 -21.90 18.02
N ASN A 65 -15.91 -21.97 16.71
CA ASN A 65 -17.24 -21.93 16.08
C ASN A 65 -18.10 -23.20 16.31
N LYS A 66 -17.78 -24.03 17.30
CA LYS A 66 -18.45 -25.34 17.51
C LYS A 66 -19.77 -25.26 18.31
N ASN A 67 -20.11 -24.10 18.88
CA ASN A 67 -21.23 -23.97 19.83
C ASN A 67 -22.41 -23.08 19.36
N THR A 68 -22.47 -22.65 18.11
CA THR A 68 -23.51 -21.72 17.61
C THR A 68 -24.75 -22.40 17.00
N SER A 69 -24.93 -23.72 17.16
CA SER A 69 -26.08 -24.46 16.60
C SER A 69 -27.18 -24.85 17.59
N ASN A 70 -27.27 -24.24 18.78
CA ASN A 70 -28.39 -24.46 19.69
C ASN A 70 -28.86 -23.14 20.33
N LYS A 71 -29.68 -22.37 19.61
CA LYS A 71 -30.69 -21.50 20.22
C LYS A 71 -31.84 -21.24 19.25
#